data_AF-A0AAJ0CZU5-F1
#
_entry.id   AF-A0AAJ0CZU5-F1
#
_cell.length_a   1.000
_cell.length_b   1.000
_cell.length_c   1.000
_cell.angle_alpha   90.00
_cell.angle_beta   90.00
_cell.angle_gamma   90.00
#
_symmetry.space_group_name_H-M   'P 1'
#
loop_
_entity.id
_entity.type
_entity.pdbx_description
1 polymer ?
#
loop_
_entity_poly.entity_id
_entity_poly.type
_entity_poly.pdbx_seq_one_letter_code
_entity_poly.pdbx_strand_id
1 'polypeptide(L)'
;MKSSRTTKVLRGILVLLVLLAFLMWYHPSYASQESWTSLTDSTLSQLGVHADVHDEQARIGKISILYGTPSRAYERALQTHKRHNRKHGYPMFIQRVDVLDGYWTKPAFIHYMILRELRKPESQRLQWLFWFDADTIILNYNIAMEVFLPPEQDEVLKQTHVLVADDWNGLNNGVFGIRVSRYAAELFAGVLAYRDFEPDTQLAFQDQSAMELMLKRRKFANHVAKVPQRWFNAYESDDTDPGPSYFYPGDFLVHFAGVPDRETHMNKWADRSEQMSAKWNVPLLKTTYPEDLERFWNRTKGLHTARVKHWTKGTRHLQASIQKVNNTVQEWYNSTENTSENFLSLVKAQESAEYFMGHSTKYADDAIIKDDLHELNQIVMELEDAYRVFSDGTKGQTPKDADQQKKEEEQKKKKEEEEKKKKEEEEEKKKKEEEERKKKEEEEKKKKEEEEEEAKKKDEEEKKKQKEEQEKTKAETKVEYDKVEVFDR
;
A
#
# COMPACT_ATOMS: atom_id res chain seq x y z
N MET A 1 74.03 -2.80 37.83
CA MET A 1 73.04 -2.67 36.73
C MET A 1 72.65 -4.05 36.16
N LYS A 2 71.69 -4.77 36.74
CA LYS A 2 71.12 -6.02 36.19
C LYS A 2 69.64 -6.26 36.62
N SER A 3 68.87 -5.20 36.84
CA SER A 3 67.46 -5.28 37.32
C SER A 3 66.42 -4.74 36.32
N SER A 4 66.85 -4.26 35.12
CA SER A 4 65.92 -3.63 34.16
C SER A 4 65.33 -4.58 33.10
N ARG A 5 65.90 -5.78 32.89
CA ARG A 5 65.42 -6.70 31.84
C ARG A 5 64.27 -7.60 32.32
N THR A 6 64.35 -8.11 33.54
CA THR A 6 63.32 -9.00 34.13
C THR A 6 61.98 -8.29 34.35
N THR A 7 61.98 -7.03 34.78
CA THR A 7 60.77 -6.22 34.96
C THR A 7 60.09 -5.87 33.63
N LYS A 8 60.84 -5.70 32.55
CA LYS A 8 60.28 -5.44 31.21
C LYS A 8 59.64 -6.70 30.61
N VAL A 9 60.24 -7.88 30.84
CA VAL A 9 59.66 -9.16 30.42
C VAL A 9 58.39 -9.49 31.21
N LEU A 10 58.38 -9.28 32.53
CA LEU A 10 57.16 -9.48 33.34
C LEU A 10 56.02 -8.55 32.94
N ARG A 11 56.31 -7.27 32.62
CA ARG A 11 55.29 -6.34 32.11
C ARG A 11 54.74 -6.76 30.75
N GLY A 12 55.59 -7.27 29.86
CA GLY A 12 55.16 -7.80 28.56
C GLY A 12 54.23 -9.02 28.70
N ILE A 13 54.57 -9.94 29.60
CA ILE A 13 53.73 -11.13 29.89
C ILE A 13 52.40 -10.72 30.51
N LEU A 14 52.39 -9.76 31.44
CA LEU A 14 51.17 -9.27 32.06
C LEU A 14 50.22 -8.62 31.04
N VAL A 15 50.76 -7.80 30.12
CA VAL A 15 49.96 -7.17 29.05
C VAL A 15 49.42 -8.23 28.07
N LEU A 16 50.21 -9.25 27.75
CA LEU A 16 49.76 -10.35 26.89
C LEU A 16 48.64 -11.18 27.55
N LEU A 17 48.75 -11.45 28.86
CA LEU A 17 47.72 -12.17 29.62
C LEU A 17 46.44 -11.35 29.75
N VAL A 18 46.53 -10.03 29.94
CA VAL A 18 45.37 -9.14 29.95
C VAL A 18 44.72 -9.08 28.57
N LEU A 19 45.49 -9.01 27.48
CA LEU A 19 44.95 -9.05 26.12
C LEU A 19 44.32 -10.40 25.77
N LEU A 20 44.90 -11.51 26.22
CA LEU A 20 44.31 -12.84 26.06
C LEU A 20 43.04 -13.01 26.88
N ALA A 21 42.99 -12.49 28.11
CA ALA A 21 41.78 -12.46 28.92
C ALA A 21 40.70 -11.56 28.29
N PHE A 22 41.09 -10.42 27.71
CA PHE A 22 40.18 -9.53 26.98
C PHE A 22 39.67 -10.19 25.71
N LEU A 23 40.51 -10.92 24.95
CA LEU A 23 40.10 -11.67 23.77
C LEU A 23 39.24 -12.89 24.12
N MET A 24 39.44 -13.53 25.26
CA MET A 24 38.55 -14.59 25.76
C MET A 24 37.22 -14.04 26.29
N TRP A 25 37.19 -12.82 26.83
CA TRP A 25 35.97 -12.11 27.19
C TRP A 25 35.22 -11.61 25.94
N TYR A 26 35.95 -11.13 24.93
CA TYR A 26 35.38 -10.54 23.72
C TYR A 26 35.14 -11.55 22.59
N HIS A 27 35.63 -12.79 22.72
CA HIS A 27 35.12 -13.86 21.88
C HIS A 27 33.69 -14.14 22.32
N PRO A 28 32.70 -14.08 21.42
CA PRO A 28 31.40 -14.63 21.69
C PRO A 28 31.64 -16.12 21.90
N SER A 29 31.78 -16.50 23.17
CA SER A 29 31.72 -17.87 23.60
C SER A 29 30.47 -18.42 22.97
N TYR A 30 30.66 -19.48 22.19
CA TYR A 30 29.62 -20.37 21.70
C TYR A 30 28.58 -20.58 22.80
N ALA A 31 27.58 -19.71 22.84
CA ALA A 31 26.31 -20.00 23.45
C ALA A 31 25.74 -21.08 22.55
N SER A 32 25.78 -22.31 23.05
CA SER A 32 25.08 -23.44 22.47
C SER A 32 23.73 -22.95 21.96
N GLN A 33 23.51 -23.17 20.67
CA GLN A 33 22.30 -22.83 19.94
C GLN A 33 21.06 -23.59 20.45
N GLU A 34 21.24 -24.43 21.47
CA GLU A 34 20.21 -25.14 22.22
C GLU A 34 19.92 -24.41 23.54
N SER A 35 18.87 -23.58 23.56
CA SER A 35 18.04 -23.23 24.76
C SER A 35 17.23 -21.93 24.58
N TRP A 36 17.38 -21.18 23.49
CA TRP A 36 16.66 -19.90 23.33
C TRP A 36 15.16 -20.05 23.02
N THR A 37 14.73 -21.19 22.46
CA THR A 37 13.31 -21.48 22.19
C THR A 37 12.49 -21.70 23.46
N SER A 38 13.08 -22.27 24.52
CA SER A 38 12.36 -22.53 25.79
C SER A 38 12.21 -21.29 26.68
N LEU A 39 13.15 -20.33 26.58
CA LEU A 39 13.07 -19.05 27.31
C LEU A 39 11.98 -18.13 26.76
N THR A 40 11.70 -18.16 25.45
CA THR A 40 10.60 -17.37 24.89
C THR A 40 9.23 -17.91 25.28
N ASP A 41 9.06 -19.22 25.32
CA ASP A 41 7.74 -19.82 25.56
C ASP A 41 7.28 -19.66 27.03
N SER A 42 8.22 -19.83 27.97
CA SER A 42 7.95 -19.59 29.41
C SER A 42 7.63 -18.13 29.73
N THR A 43 8.33 -17.18 29.10
CA THR A 43 8.08 -15.74 29.29
C THR A 43 6.76 -15.31 28.65
N LEU A 44 6.42 -15.84 27.47
CA LEU A 44 5.13 -15.58 26.81
C LEU A 44 3.97 -16.13 27.64
N SER A 45 4.09 -17.35 28.15
CA SER A 45 3.09 -17.93 29.04
C SER A 45 2.91 -17.10 30.32
N GLN A 46 3.99 -16.55 30.90
CA GLN A 46 3.89 -15.65 32.06
C GLN A 46 3.18 -14.32 31.74
N LEU A 47 3.29 -13.85 30.49
CA LEU A 47 2.58 -12.66 29.99
C LEU A 47 1.16 -12.97 29.48
N GLY A 48 0.70 -14.23 29.59
CA GLY A 48 -0.59 -14.67 29.06
C GLY A 48 -0.67 -14.66 27.54
N VAL A 49 0.48 -14.72 26.86
CA VAL A 49 0.59 -14.83 25.40
C VAL A 49 0.76 -16.28 25.03
N HIS A 50 -0.16 -16.83 24.24
CA HIS A 50 -0.03 -18.18 23.69
C HIS A 50 0.32 -18.10 22.21
N ALA A 51 1.43 -18.73 21.83
CA ALA A 51 1.81 -18.96 20.44
C ALA A 51 1.38 -20.37 20.01
N ASP A 52 0.71 -20.51 18.86
CA ASP A 52 0.63 -21.82 18.20
C ASP A 52 2.00 -22.19 17.60
N VAL A 53 2.24 -23.49 17.34
CA VAL A 53 3.53 -24.06 16.87
C VAL A 53 4.21 -23.14 15.83
N HIS A 54 5.42 -22.69 16.16
CA HIS A 54 6.21 -21.78 15.35
C HIS A 54 6.77 -22.48 14.11
N ASP A 55 6.41 -22.00 12.92
CA ASP A 55 7.17 -22.23 11.71
C ASP A 55 8.31 -21.20 11.65
N GLU A 56 9.56 -21.66 11.73
CA GLU A 56 10.75 -20.81 11.69
C GLU A 56 10.93 -20.09 10.34
N GLN A 57 10.19 -20.49 9.29
CA GLN A 57 10.20 -19.86 7.97
C GLN A 57 9.06 -18.85 7.77
N ALA A 58 8.16 -18.71 8.75
CA ALA A 58 7.01 -17.83 8.62
C ALA A 58 7.45 -16.36 8.44
N ARG A 59 6.82 -15.68 7.47
CA ARG A 59 7.02 -14.25 7.22
C ARG A 59 5.88 -13.37 7.73
N ILE A 60 4.71 -13.96 7.94
CA ILE A 60 3.52 -13.27 8.43
C ILE A 60 3.07 -13.92 9.74
N GLY A 61 2.84 -13.12 10.77
CA GLY A 61 2.19 -13.57 12.01
C GLY A 61 0.82 -12.95 12.19
N LYS A 62 -0.09 -13.67 12.85
CA LYS A 62 -1.38 -13.13 13.29
C LYS A 62 -1.31 -12.70 14.75
N ILE A 63 -1.96 -11.60 15.08
CA ILE A 63 -2.06 -11.08 16.44
C ILE A 63 -3.52 -10.77 16.77
N SER A 64 -3.94 -11.08 17.99
CA SER A 64 -5.30 -10.84 18.48
C SER A 64 -5.32 -10.74 20.01
N ILE A 65 -6.43 -10.29 20.57
CA ILE A 65 -6.72 -10.27 22.02
C ILE A 65 -7.99 -11.08 22.27
N LEU A 66 -8.00 -11.91 23.32
CA LEU A 66 -9.22 -12.57 23.79
C LEU A 66 -9.09 -12.88 25.28
N TYR A 67 -9.64 -12.01 26.11
CA TYR A 67 -9.61 -12.10 27.57
C TYR A 67 -11.00 -11.82 28.18
N GLY A 68 -11.13 -11.99 29.50
CA GLY A 68 -12.38 -11.80 30.22
C GLY A 68 -13.20 -13.09 30.33
N THR A 69 -14.52 -12.96 30.43
CA THR A 69 -15.42 -14.11 30.59
C THR A 69 -15.33 -15.02 29.36
N PRO A 70 -15.08 -16.33 29.53
CA PRO A 70 -15.02 -17.27 28.42
C PRO A 70 -16.32 -17.23 27.60
N SER A 71 -16.18 -17.03 26.29
CA SER A 71 -17.30 -17.06 25.35
C SER A 71 -17.03 -18.07 24.25
N ARG A 72 -18.01 -18.97 24.05
CA ARG A 72 -17.95 -20.01 23.03
C ARG A 72 -17.86 -19.42 21.62
N ALA A 73 -18.58 -18.32 21.35
CA ALA A 73 -18.60 -17.71 20.03
C ALA A 73 -17.21 -17.21 19.61
N TYR A 74 -16.53 -16.48 20.51
CA TYR A 74 -15.19 -15.95 20.26
C TYR A 74 -14.12 -17.07 20.19
N GLU A 75 -14.21 -18.10 21.02
CA GLU A 75 -13.31 -19.24 20.90
C GLU A 75 -13.50 -19.99 19.57
N ARG A 76 -14.74 -20.13 19.09
CA ARG A 76 -15.00 -20.70 17.75
C ARG A 76 -14.44 -19.82 16.64
N ALA A 77 -14.63 -18.50 16.71
CA ALA A 77 -14.04 -17.55 15.77
C ALA A 77 -12.52 -17.72 15.71
N LEU A 78 -11.86 -17.80 16.87
CA LEU A 78 -10.43 -18.07 16.97
C LEU A 78 -10.04 -19.42 16.34
N GLN A 79 -10.84 -20.48 16.48
CA GLN A 79 -10.55 -21.77 15.83
C GLN A 79 -10.53 -21.67 14.30
N THR A 80 -11.33 -20.78 13.69
CA THR A 80 -11.27 -20.54 12.24
C THR A 80 -9.92 -19.95 11.84
N HIS A 81 -9.40 -19.00 12.63
CA HIS A 81 -8.05 -18.46 12.45
C HIS A 81 -6.98 -19.53 12.59
N LYS A 82 -7.03 -20.35 13.65
CA LYS A 82 -6.09 -21.45 13.86
C LYS A 82 -6.09 -22.46 12.71
N ARG A 83 -7.26 -22.79 12.16
CA ARG A 83 -7.37 -23.67 10.99
C ARG A 83 -6.70 -23.06 9.76
N HIS A 84 -6.93 -21.77 9.49
CA HIS A 84 -6.29 -21.04 8.41
C HIS A 84 -4.77 -20.97 8.59
N ASN A 85 -4.31 -20.70 9.80
CA ASN A 85 -2.90 -20.64 10.15
C ASN A 85 -2.17 -21.95 9.88
N ARG A 86 -2.75 -23.09 10.30
CA ARG A 86 -2.18 -24.41 10.01
C ARG A 86 -2.05 -24.70 8.52
N LYS A 87 -2.96 -24.17 7.70
CA LYS A 87 -2.94 -24.39 6.26
C LYS A 87 -1.83 -23.59 5.56
N HIS A 88 -1.52 -22.41 6.06
CA HIS A 88 -0.61 -21.46 5.41
C HIS A 88 0.70 -21.20 6.18
N GLY A 89 0.91 -21.87 7.32
CA GLY A 89 2.15 -21.76 8.10
C GLY A 89 2.28 -20.48 8.94
N TYR A 90 1.16 -19.88 9.39
CA TYR A 90 1.22 -18.63 10.16
C TYR A 90 1.29 -18.88 11.68
N PRO A 91 2.28 -18.34 12.41
CA PRO A 91 2.19 -18.25 13.85
C PRO A 91 1.07 -17.28 14.25
N MET A 92 0.45 -17.53 15.40
CA MET A 92 -0.56 -16.66 15.97
C MET A 92 -0.28 -16.39 17.44
N PHE A 93 -0.37 -15.12 17.82
CA PHE A 93 -0.15 -14.67 19.19
C PHE A 93 -1.44 -14.08 19.74
N ILE A 94 -1.86 -14.55 20.89
CA ILE A 94 -3.13 -14.15 21.50
C ILE A 94 -2.83 -13.65 22.90
N GLN A 95 -3.15 -12.38 23.15
CA GLN A 95 -3.12 -11.81 24.49
C GLN A 95 -4.39 -12.23 25.25
N ARG A 96 -4.23 -13.06 26.29
CA ARG A 96 -5.33 -13.62 27.10
C ARG A 96 -5.57 -12.88 28.42
N VAL A 97 -4.76 -11.87 28.71
CA VAL A 97 -4.84 -11.07 29.94
C VAL A 97 -4.96 -9.60 29.56
N ASP A 98 -5.81 -8.88 30.29
CA ASP A 98 -5.94 -7.43 30.13
C ASP A 98 -4.69 -6.72 30.67
N VAL A 99 -4.15 -5.75 29.94
CA VAL A 99 -2.89 -5.07 30.28
C VAL A 99 -3.09 -3.59 30.54
N LEU A 100 -3.87 -2.94 29.68
CA LEU A 100 -4.26 -1.53 29.79
C LEU A 100 -5.78 -1.41 29.73
N ASP A 101 -6.30 -0.28 30.17
CA ASP A 101 -7.72 -0.01 30.19
C ASP A 101 -8.36 -0.06 28.78
N GLY A 102 -9.46 -0.81 28.66
CA GLY A 102 -10.34 -0.81 27.50
C GLY A 102 -9.62 -1.10 26.18
N TYR A 103 -9.80 -0.21 25.21
CA TYR A 103 -9.29 -0.37 23.84
C TYR A 103 -7.77 -0.23 23.72
N TRP A 104 -7.06 0.15 24.79
CA TRP A 104 -5.62 0.44 24.75
C TRP A 104 -4.73 -0.80 24.89
N THR A 105 -5.28 -1.94 25.33
CA THR A 105 -4.54 -3.23 25.34
C THR A 105 -4.13 -3.64 23.92
N LYS A 106 -4.98 -3.40 22.91
CA LYS A 106 -4.70 -3.70 21.49
C LYS A 106 -3.42 -3.00 20.98
N PRO A 107 -3.33 -1.66 20.94
CA PRO A 107 -2.12 -0.99 20.48
C PRO A 107 -0.89 -1.30 21.34
N ALA A 108 -1.04 -1.55 22.64
CA ALA A 108 0.07 -1.95 23.51
C ALA A 108 0.64 -3.31 23.13
N PHE A 109 -0.23 -4.30 22.92
CA PHE A 109 0.19 -5.64 22.53
C PHE A 109 0.81 -5.65 21.12
N ILE A 110 0.23 -4.90 20.18
CA ILE A 110 0.81 -4.71 18.85
C ILE A 110 2.22 -4.12 18.95
N HIS A 111 2.39 -3.05 19.74
CA HIS A 111 3.70 -2.41 19.92
C HIS A 111 4.72 -3.39 20.52
N TYR A 112 4.34 -4.14 21.55
CA TYR A 112 5.18 -5.19 22.13
C TYR A 112 5.63 -6.21 21.09
N MET A 113 4.71 -6.70 20.25
CA MET A 113 5.02 -7.67 19.20
C MET A 113 5.97 -7.10 18.15
N ILE A 114 5.79 -5.84 17.73
CA ILE A 114 6.70 -5.16 16.80
C ILE A 114 8.11 -5.08 17.41
N LEU A 115 8.25 -4.61 18.66
CA LEU A 115 9.55 -4.48 19.32
C LEU A 115 10.21 -5.85 19.53
N ARG A 116 9.43 -6.88 19.85
CA ARG A 116 9.93 -8.25 19.97
C ARG A 116 10.51 -8.77 18.66
N GLU A 117 9.82 -8.57 17.53
CA GLU A 117 10.31 -9.00 16.22
C GLU A 117 11.49 -8.14 15.73
N LEU A 118 11.53 -6.84 16.05
CA LEU A 118 12.65 -5.96 15.70
C LEU A 118 13.97 -6.34 16.41
N ARG A 119 13.91 -7.05 17.55
CA ARG A 119 15.09 -7.56 18.25
C ARG A 119 15.74 -8.77 17.58
N LYS A 120 15.04 -9.43 16.66
CA LYS A 120 15.58 -10.57 15.91
C LYS A 120 16.34 -10.07 14.66
N PRO A 121 17.32 -10.85 14.15
CA PRO A 121 17.90 -10.62 12.84
C PRO A 121 16.84 -10.59 11.74
N GLU A 122 17.07 -9.83 10.66
CA GLU A 122 16.08 -9.67 9.59
C GLU A 122 15.67 -10.99 8.92
N SER A 123 16.60 -11.93 8.82
CA SER A 123 16.36 -13.28 8.28
C SER A 123 15.51 -14.19 9.16
N GLN A 124 15.26 -13.80 10.42
CA GLN A 124 14.55 -14.62 11.42
C GLN A 124 13.28 -13.94 11.97
N ARG A 125 13.07 -12.66 11.66
CA ARG A 125 11.89 -11.92 12.12
C ARG A 125 10.72 -12.09 11.17
N LEU A 126 9.53 -12.03 11.74
CA LEU A 126 8.33 -11.80 10.94
C LEU A 126 8.49 -10.46 10.20
N GLN A 127 8.05 -10.44 8.95
CA GLN A 127 8.05 -9.23 8.14
C GLN A 127 6.75 -8.46 8.27
N TRP A 128 5.64 -9.19 8.46
CA TRP A 128 4.31 -8.61 8.63
C TRP A 128 3.60 -9.22 9.83
N LEU A 129 2.84 -8.37 10.52
CA LEU A 129 1.89 -8.74 11.53
C LEU A 129 0.50 -8.34 11.03
N PHE A 130 -0.45 -9.27 11.03
CA PHE A 130 -1.85 -8.96 10.80
C PHE A 130 -2.61 -9.01 12.11
N TRP A 131 -3.24 -7.89 12.45
CA TRP A 131 -4.17 -7.80 13.54
C TRP A 131 -5.55 -8.31 13.11
N PHE A 132 -6.20 -9.06 14.00
CA PHE A 132 -7.60 -9.45 13.87
C PHE A 132 -8.32 -9.23 15.21
N ASP A 133 -9.42 -8.47 15.19
CA ASP A 133 -10.38 -8.46 16.29
C ASP A 133 -10.98 -9.86 16.47
N ALA A 134 -11.30 -10.21 17.72
CA ALA A 134 -11.73 -11.56 18.08
C ALA A 134 -13.12 -11.94 17.53
N ASP A 135 -13.90 -10.95 17.11
CA ASP A 135 -15.17 -11.08 16.41
C ASP A 135 -14.99 -11.08 14.88
N THR A 136 -13.99 -11.83 14.42
CA THR A 136 -13.79 -12.10 12.99
C THR A 136 -13.80 -13.60 12.72
N ILE A 137 -14.50 -14.02 11.67
CA ILE A 137 -14.62 -15.43 11.28
C ILE A 137 -14.09 -15.59 9.86
N ILE A 138 -13.13 -16.49 9.67
CA ILE A 138 -12.63 -16.84 8.33
C ILE A 138 -13.61 -17.78 7.65
N LEU A 139 -14.01 -17.47 6.42
CA LEU A 139 -14.91 -18.28 5.61
C LEU A 139 -14.17 -18.94 4.45
N ASN A 140 -13.20 -18.24 3.86
CA ASN A 140 -12.41 -18.76 2.75
C ASN A 140 -10.98 -19.08 3.18
N TYR A 141 -10.74 -20.37 3.44
CA TYR A 141 -9.44 -20.89 3.86
C TYR A 141 -8.43 -20.97 2.71
N ASN A 142 -8.82 -20.73 1.46
CA ASN A 142 -7.90 -20.75 0.31
C ASN A 142 -7.17 -19.41 0.08
N ILE A 143 -7.57 -18.35 0.77
CA ILE A 143 -6.96 -17.03 0.61
C ILE A 143 -5.80 -16.90 1.59
N ALA A 144 -4.56 -16.89 1.07
CA ALA A 144 -3.36 -16.63 1.86
C ALA A 144 -3.23 -15.11 2.11
N MET A 145 -2.63 -14.68 3.23
CA MET A 145 -2.51 -13.25 3.55
C MET A 145 -1.52 -12.52 2.63
N GLU A 146 -0.54 -13.23 2.05
CA GLU A 146 0.45 -12.69 1.12
C GLU A 146 -0.20 -11.99 -0.08
N VAL A 147 -1.39 -12.44 -0.50
CA VAL A 147 -2.07 -11.85 -1.66
C VAL A 147 -2.36 -10.36 -1.45
N PHE A 148 -2.62 -9.95 -0.20
CA PHE A 148 -2.93 -8.57 0.14
C PHE A 148 -1.70 -7.69 0.30
N LEU A 149 -0.49 -8.25 0.32
CA LEU A 149 0.73 -7.50 0.57
C LEU A 149 1.18 -6.70 -0.67
N PRO A 150 1.87 -5.56 -0.47
CA PRO A 150 2.48 -4.84 -1.57
C PRO A 150 3.55 -5.71 -2.26
N PRO A 151 3.69 -5.65 -3.60
CA PRO A 151 4.76 -6.33 -4.32
C PRO A 151 6.15 -5.89 -3.83
N GLU A 152 6.94 -6.82 -3.30
CA GLU A 152 8.23 -6.50 -2.63
C GLU A 152 9.33 -6.06 -3.60
N GLN A 153 9.23 -6.51 -4.85
CA GLN A 153 10.14 -6.16 -5.93
C GLN A 153 9.92 -4.75 -6.48
N ASP A 154 8.84 -4.08 -6.09
CA ASP A 154 8.53 -2.73 -6.56
C ASP A 154 9.09 -1.68 -5.58
N GLU A 155 10.00 -0.84 -6.05
CA GLU A 155 10.70 0.17 -5.24
C GLU A 155 9.77 1.19 -4.59
N VAL A 156 8.64 1.50 -5.21
CA VAL A 156 7.65 2.45 -4.68
C VAL A 156 6.76 1.73 -3.68
N LEU A 157 6.21 0.58 -4.05
CA LEU A 157 5.21 -0.12 -3.23
C LEU A 157 5.82 -0.78 -1.99
N LYS A 158 7.09 -1.20 -2.03
CA LYS A 158 7.78 -1.80 -0.88
C LYS A 158 7.89 -0.86 0.33
N GLN A 159 7.75 0.46 0.12
CA GLN A 159 7.70 1.47 1.18
C GLN A 159 6.36 1.48 1.95
N THR A 160 5.40 0.65 1.55
CA THR A 160 4.14 0.47 2.30
C THR A 160 4.43 -0.31 3.58
N HIS A 161 4.09 0.30 4.71
CA HIS A 161 4.27 -0.24 6.05
C HIS A 161 2.95 -0.63 6.72
N VAL A 162 1.81 -0.09 6.28
CA VAL A 162 0.50 -0.38 6.90
C VAL A 162 -0.55 -0.60 5.82
N LEU A 163 -1.37 -1.64 5.97
CA LEU A 163 -2.54 -1.92 5.15
C LEU A 163 -3.77 -1.78 6.03
N VAL A 164 -4.61 -0.80 5.77
CA VAL A 164 -5.83 -0.55 6.57
C VAL A 164 -7.06 -0.65 5.70
N ALA A 165 -8.11 -1.24 6.26
CA ALA A 165 -9.42 -1.23 5.64
C ALA A 165 -10.08 0.16 5.81
N ASP A 166 -10.74 0.64 4.77
CA ASP A 166 -11.40 1.97 4.74
C ASP A 166 -12.85 1.80 4.28
N ASP A 167 -13.79 2.33 5.05
CA ASP A 167 -15.22 2.28 4.82
C ASP A 167 -15.87 3.68 4.89
N TRP A 168 -17.21 3.75 5.01
CA TRP A 168 -17.95 5.02 5.08
C TRP A 168 -17.70 5.84 6.36
N ASN A 169 -17.20 5.21 7.43
CA ASN A 169 -16.76 5.84 8.67
C ASN A 169 -15.25 6.16 8.67
N GLY A 170 -14.55 5.85 7.57
CA GLY A 170 -13.10 6.02 7.44
C GLY A 170 -12.33 4.75 7.77
N LEU A 171 -11.20 4.89 8.45
CA LEU A 171 -10.32 3.77 8.78
C LEU A 171 -11.04 2.83 9.75
N ASN A 172 -11.15 1.55 9.40
CA ASN A 172 -11.55 0.50 10.33
C ASN A 172 -10.32 -0.34 10.73
N ASN A 173 -9.97 -0.35 12.01
CA ASN A 173 -8.78 -1.04 12.50
C ASN A 173 -9.06 -2.47 13.04
N GLY A 174 -10.24 -3.04 12.77
CA GLY A 174 -10.58 -4.38 13.25
C GLY A 174 -9.78 -5.49 12.58
N VAL A 175 -9.40 -5.31 11.32
CA VAL A 175 -8.39 -6.14 10.65
C VAL A 175 -7.47 -5.25 9.82
N PHE A 176 -6.16 -5.41 10.01
CA PHE A 176 -5.16 -4.63 9.28
C PHE A 176 -3.77 -5.28 9.31
N GLY A 177 -2.95 -4.96 8.33
CA GLY A 177 -1.57 -5.46 8.20
C GLY A 177 -0.54 -4.39 8.57
N ILE A 178 0.53 -4.79 9.26
CA ILE A 178 1.61 -3.91 9.71
C ILE A 178 2.95 -4.56 9.39
N ARG A 179 3.81 -3.89 8.64
CA ARG A 179 5.19 -4.34 8.41
C ARG A 179 5.98 -4.15 9.70
N VAL A 180 6.71 -5.16 10.13
CA VAL A 180 7.65 -5.06 11.25
C VAL A 180 8.79 -4.13 10.85
N SER A 181 8.76 -2.91 11.37
CA SER A 181 9.73 -1.87 11.04
C SER A 181 9.82 -0.82 12.15
N ARG A 182 10.88 -0.02 12.11
CA ARG A 182 11.01 1.16 12.97
C ARG A 182 9.84 2.13 12.80
N TYR A 183 9.35 2.29 11.56
CA TYR A 183 8.15 3.07 11.26
C TYR A 183 6.95 2.61 12.10
N ALA A 184 6.69 1.29 12.14
CA ALA A 184 5.56 0.75 12.87
C ALA A 184 5.71 0.90 14.39
N ALA A 185 6.94 0.75 14.91
CA ALA A 185 7.23 0.98 16.32
C ALA A 185 6.95 2.44 16.72
N GLU A 186 7.40 3.40 15.90
CA GLU A 186 7.16 4.82 16.15
C GLU A 186 5.68 5.21 15.98
N LEU A 187 4.96 4.59 15.04
CA LEU A 187 3.53 4.76 14.87
C LEU A 187 2.77 4.32 16.13
N PHE A 188 3.00 3.09 16.60
CA PHE A 188 2.27 2.54 17.75
C PHE A 188 2.68 3.16 19.09
N ALA A 189 3.93 3.62 19.23
CA ALA A 189 4.31 4.48 20.34
C ALA A 189 3.47 5.77 20.35
N GLY A 190 3.29 6.40 19.19
CA GLY A 190 2.48 7.60 19.05
C GLY A 190 0.98 7.35 19.28
N VAL A 191 0.43 6.23 18.81
CA VAL A 191 -0.96 5.85 19.06
C VAL A 191 -1.23 5.71 20.56
N LEU A 192 -0.36 5.01 21.28
CA LEU A 192 -0.49 4.86 22.75
C LEU A 192 -0.38 6.18 23.49
N ALA A 193 0.57 7.02 23.10
CA ALA A 193 0.78 8.33 23.71
C ALA A 193 -0.35 9.33 23.38
N TYR A 194 -1.12 9.10 22.31
CA TYR A 194 -2.06 10.08 21.79
C TYR A 194 -3.06 10.58 22.84
N ARG A 195 -3.61 9.66 23.65
CA ARG A 195 -4.60 10.00 24.68
C ARG A 195 -4.08 10.94 25.77
N ASP A 196 -2.78 10.89 26.05
CA ASP A 196 -2.15 11.66 27.12
C ASP A 196 -1.61 13.01 26.61
N PHE A 197 -1.20 13.07 25.34
CA PHE A 197 -0.60 14.27 24.73
C PHE A 197 -1.59 15.10 23.91
N GLU A 198 -2.74 14.54 23.53
CA GLU A 198 -3.81 15.23 22.80
C GLU A 198 -5.18 15.03 23.50
N PRO A 199 -5.30 15.28 24.81
CA PRO A 199 -6.45 14.86 25.62
C PRO A 199 -7.78 15.54 25.21
N ASP A 200 -7.69 16.72 24.59
CA ASP A 200 -8.87 17.47 24.14
C ASP A 200 -9.42 16.99 22.78
N THR A 201 -8.71 16.08 22.12
CA THR A 201 -9.13 15.54 20.83
C THR A 201 -10.21 14.48 21.01
N GLN A 202 -11.35 14.66 20.36
CA GLN A 202 -12.42 13.67 20.38
C GLN A 202 -12.04 12.43 19.58
N LEU A 203 -11.99 11.28 20.26
CA LEU A 203 -11.71 9.97 19.68
C LEU A 203 -13.02 9.17 19.58
N ALA A 204 -13.79 9.39 18.50
CA ALA A 204 -15.08 8.74 18.27
C ALA A 204 -15.02 7.20 18.39
N PHE A 205 -13.90 6.61 17.97
CA PHE A 205 -13.61 5.18 18.01
C PHE A 205 -12.29 4.87 18.74
N GLN A 206 -11.98 5.58 19.82
CA GLN A 206 -10.81 5.36 20.70
C GLN A 206 -9.48 5.11 19.94
N ASP A 207 -8.90 3.91 20.03
CA ASP A 207 -7.61 3.56 19.43
C ASP A 207 -7.64 3.64 17.90
N GLN A 208 -8.78 3.35 17.26
CA GLN A 208 -8.97 3.51 15.82
C GLN A 208 -8.86 4.98 15.41
N SER A 209 -9.52 5.88 16.13
CA SER A 209 -9.42 7.33 15.87
C SER A 209 -8.00 7.84 16.10
N ALA A 210 -7.33 7.38 17.17
CA ALA A 210 -5.94 7.75 17.44
C ALA A 210 -5.01 7.26 16.31
N MET A 211 -5.17 6.02 15.84
CA MET A 211 -4.42 5.47 14.72
C MET A 211 -4.66 6.25 13.42
N GLU A 212 -5.91 6.58 13.10
CA GLU A 212 -6.26 7.36 11.92
C GLU A 212 -5.60 8.75 11.94
N LEU A 213 -5.67 9.44 13.08
CA LEU A 213 -5.06 10.77 13.25
C LEU A 213 -3.54 10.70 13.19
N MET A 214 -2.93 9.67 13.76
CA MET A 214 -1.49 9.43 13.63
C MET A 214 -1.07 9.19 12.19
N LEU A 215 -1.82 8.38 11.43
CA LEU A 215 -1.56 8.10 10.02
C LEU A 215 -1.74 9.34 9.12
N LYS A 216 -2.52 10.35 9.54
CA LYS A 216 -2.62 11.64 8.85
C LYS A 216 -1.40 12.54 9.06
N ARG A 217 -0.57 12.28 10.09
CA ARG A 217 0.65 13.08 10.31
C ARG A 217 1.64 12.81 9.19
N ARG A 218 2.34 13.87 8.74
CA ARG A 218 3.31 13.83 7.63
C ARG A 218 4.29 12.65 7.67
N LYS A 219 4.80 12.34 8.87
CA LYS A 219 5.72 11.24 9.13
C LYS A 219 5.18 9.87 8.69
N PHE A 220 3.87 9.69 8.71
CA PHE A 220 3.19 8.40 8.48
C PHE A 220 2.35 8.37 7.20
N ALA A 221 1.89 9.52 6.70
CA ALA A 221 0.89 9.62 5.65
C ALA A 221 1.24 8.92 4.32
N ASN A 222 2.52 8.73 3.99
CA ASN A 222 2.94 8.18 2.70
C ASN A 222 3.17 6.66 2.68
N HIS A 223 3.10 6.00 3.83
CA HIS A 223 3.48 4.59 3.97
C HIS A 223 2.29 3.70 4.36
N VAL A 224 1.07 4.17 4.09
CA VAL A 224 -0.17 3.46 4.35
C VAL A 224 -0.93 3.24 3.06
N ALA A 225 -1.40 2.01 2.84
CA ALA A 225 -2.37 1.70 1.80
C ALA A 225 -3.74 1.51 2.44
N LYS A 226 -4.70 2.35 2.03
CA LYS A 226 -6.12 2.19 2.33
C LYS A 226 -6.72 1.24 1.30
N VAL A 227 -7.13 0.06 1.74
CA VAL A 227 -7.66 -0.99 0.87
C VAL A 227 -9.18 -1.11 1.03
N PRO A 228 -9.89 -1.70 0.06
CA PRO A 228 -11.32 -1.96 0.18
C PRO A 228 -11.65 -2.76 1.45
N GLN A 229 -12.64 -2.28 2.22
CA GLN A 229 -13.11 -2.94 3.45
C GLN A 229 -13.35 -4.45 3.27
N ARG A 230 -13.99 -4.82 2.16
CA ARG A 230 -14.37 -6.20 1.85
C ARG A 230 -13.19 -7.17 1.71
N TRP A 231 -11.96 -6.68 1.48
CA TRP A 231 -10.83 -7.57 1.22
C TRP A 231 -10.48 -8.47 2.40
N PHE A 232 -10.43 -7.91 3.60
CA PHE A 232 -10.10 -8.67 4.81
C PHE A 232 -10.80 -8.13 6.05
N ASN A 233 -11.81 -7.27 5.90
CA ASN A 233 -12.54 -6.67 7.01
C ASN A 233 -14.04 -6.53 6.70
N ALA A 234 -14.58 -7.41 5.86
CA ALA A 234 -15.94 -7.28 5.35
C ALA A 234 -16.97 -7.36 6.48
N TYR A 235 -17.95 -6.46 6.49
CA TYR A 235 -19.06 -6.51 7.45
C TYR A 235 -19.98 -7.69 7.20
N GLU A 236 -20.66 -8.15 8.24
CA GLU A 236 -21.64 -9.20 8.07
C GLU A 236 -22.88 -8.66 7.34
N SER A 237 -23.45 -9.48 6.48
CA SER A 237 -24.81 -9.26 6.00
C SER A 237 -25.42 -10.58 5.58
N ASP A 238 -26.74 -10.69 5.73
CA ASP A 238 -27.52 -11.78 5.15
C ASP A 238 -28.19 -11.36 3.82
N ASP A 239 -28.00 -10.12 3.37
CA ASP A 239 -28.53 -9.64 2.11
C ASP A 239 -27.80 -10.26 0.92
N THR A 240 -28.50 -10.43 -0.20
CA THR A 240 -27.90 -11.00 -1.42
C THR A 240 -27.01 -10.02 -2.16
N ASP A 241 -27.22 -8.71 -1.94
CA ASP A 241 -26.39 -7.64 -2.49
C ASP A 241 -26.17 -6.54 -1.45
N PRO A 242 -25.33 -6.80 -0.43
CA PRO A 242 -25.21 -5.93 0.73
C PRO A 242 -24.39 -4.65 0.49
N GLY A 243 -23.72 -4.53 -0.66
CA GLY A 243 -22.89 -3.38 -1.00
C GLY A 243 -21.40 -3.59 -0.70
N PRO A 244 -20.53 -2.62 -1.08
CA PRO A 244 -19.10 -2.86 -1.28
C PRO A 244 -18.26 -3.12 -0.02
N SER A 245 -18.81 -2.87 1.17
CA SER A 245 -18.12 -3.08 2.45
C SER A 245 -18.52 -4.36 3.17
N TYR A 246 -19.51 -5.08 2.63
CA TYR A 246 -20.09 -6.25 3.25
C TYR A 246 -19.59 -7.53 2.59
N PHE A 247 -19.75 -8.64 3.30
CA PHE A 247 -19.24 -9.94 2.92
C PHE A 247 -20.03 -10.57 1.77
N TYR A 248 -19.33 -11.13 0.79
CA TYR A 248 -19.86 -11.95 -0.30
C TYR A 248 -19.21 -13.34 -0.34
N PRO A 249 -19.88 -14.34 -0.95
CA PRO A 249 -19.28 -15.65 -1.19
C PRO A 249 -17.91 -15.57 -1.87
N GLY A 250 -16.92 -16.24 -1.29
CA GLY A 250 -15.53 -16.25 -1.77
C GLY A 250 -14.61 -15.23 -1.10
N ASP A 251 -15.15 -14.28 -0.32
CA ASP A 251 -14.34 -13.36 0.46
C ASP A 251 -13.59 -14.08 1.60
N PHE A 252 -12.49 -13.48 2.05
CA PHE A 252 -11.61 -14.07 3.04
C PHE A 252 -12.28 -14.29 4.41
N LEU A 253 -12.80 -13.22 5.00
CA LEU A 253 -13.35 -13.23 6.36
C LEU A 253 -14.49 -12.23 6.52
N VAL A 254 -15.31 -12.46 7.55
CA VAL A 254 -16.38 -11.55 7.99
C VAL A 254 -16.06 -11.00 9.38
N HIS A 255 -16.39 -9.72 9.62
CA HIS A 255 -16.19 -8.98 10.86
C HIS A 255 -17.53 -8.50 11.41
N PHE A 256 -17.79 -8.75 12.69
CA PHE A 256 -19.05 -8.42 13.37
C PHE A 256 -19.01 -7.08 14.14
N ALA A 257 -18.33 -6.08 13.57
CA ALA A 257 -18.20 -4.76 14.20
C ALA A 257 -19.57 -4.09 14.38
N GLY A 258 -19.86 -3.62 15.60
CA GLY A 258 -21.13 -2.91 15.87
C GLY A 258 -22.40 -3.77 15.80
N VAL A 259 -22.29 -5.09 15.58
CA VAL A 259 -23.45 -5.99 15.44
C VAL A 259 -24.11 -6.22 16.81
N PRO A 260 -25.44 -6.01 16.95
CA PRO A 260 -26.19 -6.40 18.14
C PRO A 260 -26.35 -7.92 18.21
N ASP A 261 -26.49 -8.48 19.43
CA ASP A 261 -26.53 -9.94 19.63
C ASP A 261 -25.40 -10.71 18.90
N ARG A 262 -24.20 -10.11 18.96
CA ARG A 262 -23.03 -10.50 18.18
C ARG A 262 -22.71 -11.98 18.26
N GLU A 263 -22.79 -12.57 19.45
CA GLU A 263 -22.42 -13.98 19.66
C GLU A 263 -23.34 -14.95 18.90
N THR A 264 -24.63 -14.64 18.78
CA THR A 264 -25.58 -15.43 17.99
C THR A 264 -25.20 -15.41 16.50
N HIS A 265 -24.92 -14.21 15.98
CA HIS A 265 -24.46 -14.04 14.60
C HIS A 265 -23.13 -14.76 14.37
N MET A 266 -22.16 -14.58 15.24
CA MET A 266 -20.87 -15.27 15.18
C MET A 266 -21.04 -16.79 15.14
N ASN A 267 -21.89 -17.37 16.00
CA ASN A 267 -22.14 -18.81 15.98
C ASN A 267 -22.72 -19.29 14.64
N LYS A 268 -23.70 -18.56 14.09
CA LYS A 268 -24.30 -18.86 12.78
C LYS A 268 -23.26 -18.86 11.65
N TRP A 269 -22.34 -17.90 11.66
CA TRP A 269 -21.28 -17.81 10.66
C TRP A 269 -20.15 -18.81 10.90
N ALA A 270 -19.86 -19.15 12.16
CA ALA A 270 -18.94 -20.24 12.49
C ALA A 270 -19.46 -21.57 11.96
N ASP A 271 -20.77 -21.86 12.08
CA ASP A 271 -21.39 -23.04 11.49
C ASP A 271 -21.18 -23.08 9.96
N ARG A 272 -21.34 -21.93 9.27
CA ARG A 272 -21.07 -21.82 7.82
C ARG A 272 -19.60 -22.07 7.49
N SER A 273 -18.68 -21.52 8.29
CA SER A 273 -17.23 -21.68 8.12
C SER A 273 -16.79 -23.14 8.28
N GLU A 274 -17.30 -23.81 9.31
CA GLU A 274 -16.95 -25.19 9.65
C GLU A 274 -17.40 -26.19 8.58
N GLN A 275 -18.46 -25.88 7.83
CA GLN A 275 -18.91 -26.68 6.68
C GLN A 275 -17.92 -26.65 5.51
N MET A 276 -17.07 -25.63 5.40
CA MET A 276 -16.09 -25.45 4.32
C MET A 276 -16.67 -25.63 2.91
N SER A 277 -17.93 -25.23 2.69
CA SER A 277 -18.61 -25.47 1.42
C SER A 277 -17.97 -24.69 0.27
N ALA A 278 -18.07 -25.24 -0.95
CA ALA A 278 -17.48 -24.63 -2.14
C ALA A 278 -18.03 -23.22 -2.46
N LYS A 279 -19.21 -22.88 -1.92
CA LYS A 279 -19.80 -21.53 -2.04
C LYS A 279 -18.93 -20.48 -1.34
N TRP A 280 -18.45 -20.77 -0.13
CA TRP A 280 -17.73 -19.81 0.71
C TRP A 280 -16.21 -19.98 0.60
N ASN A 281 -15.74 -21.22 0.51
CA ASN A 281 -14.33 -21.58 0.48
C ASN A 281 -13.82 -21.72 -0.97
N VAL A 282 -13.87 -20.61 -1.71
CA VAL A 282 -13.57 -20.54 -3.15
C VAL A 282 -12.05 -20.50 -3.41
N PRO A 283 -11.49 -21.25 -4.38
CA PRO A 283 -10.07 -21.11 -4.72
C PRO A 283 -9.71 -19.68 -5.14
N LEU A 284 -8.53 -19.18 -4.75
CA LEU A 284 -8.08 -17.79 -5.02
C LEU A 284 -8.26 -17.37 -6.48
N LEU A 285 -7.84 -18.20 -7.44
CA LEU A 285 -7.94 -17.91 -8.88
C LEU A 285 -9.38 -17.81 -9.41
N LYS A 286 -10.38 -18.21 -8.61
CA LYS A 286 -11.81 -18.11 -8.93
C LYS A 286 -12.51 -16.98 -8.15
N THR A 287 -11.74 -16.17 -7.42
CA THR A 287 -12.22 -14.96 -6.74
C THR A 287 -11.87 -13.72 -7.55
N THR A 288 -12.35 -12.55 -7.15
CA THR A 288 -11.98 -11.27 -7.78
C THR A 288 -10.61 -10.76 -7.33
N TYR A 289 -10.04 -11.33 -6.25
CA TYR A 289 -8.80 -10.84 -5.64
C TYR A 289 -7.64 -10.66 -6.64
N PRO A 290 -7.29 -11.63 -7.52
CA PRO A 290 -6.13 -11.46 -8.39
C PRO A 290 -6.18 -10.18 -9.24
N GLU A 291 -7.32 -9.95 -9.91
CA GLU A 291 -7.51 -8.77 -10.77
C GLU A 291 -7.66 -7.48 -9.94
N ASP A 292 -8.37 -7.54 -8.82
CA ASP A 292 -8.58 -6.40 -7.92
C ASP A 292 -7.26 -5.90 -7.33
N LEU A 293 -6.42 -6.83 -6.84
CA LEU A 293 -5.13 -6.54 -6.22
C LEU A 293 -4.14 -5.97 -7.24
N GLU A 294 -4.03 -6.59 -8.43
CA GLU A 294 -3.16 -6.08 -9.48
C GLU A 294 -3.54 -4.65 -9.87
N ARG A 295 -4.84 -4.42 -10.13
CA ARG A 295 -5.36 -3.08 -10.46
C ARG A 295 -5.10 -2.08 -9.34
N PHE A 296 -5.32 -2.46 -8.08
CA PHE A 296 -5.11 -1.59 -6.93
C PHE A 296 -3.64 -1.19 -6.77
N TRP A 297 -2.72 -2.15 -6.84
CA TRP A 297 -1.29 -1.88 -6.68
C TRP A 297 -0.73 -1.05 -7.83
N ASN A 298 -1.15 -1.34 -9.07
CA ASN A 298 -0.80 -0.52 -10.24
C ASN A 298 -1.31 0.92 -10.12
N ARG A 299 -2.56 1.10 -9.67
CA ARG A 299 -3.13 2.43 -9.41
C ARG A 299 -2.36 3.17 -8.31
N THR A 300 -2.03 2.49 -7.22
CA THR A 300 -1.30 3.06 -6.07
C THR A 300 0.07 3.58 -6.51
N LYS A 301 0.81 2.78 -7.28
CA LYS A 301 2.08 3.18 -7.89
C LYS A 301 1.93 4.37 -8.83
N GLY A 302 0.91 4.33 -9.69
CA GLY A 302 0.60 5.40 -10.63
C GLY A 302 0.31 6.75 -9.94
N LEU A 303 -0.47 6.72 -8.87
CA LEU A 303 -0.78 7.92 -8.06
C LEU A 303 0.47 8.49 -7.39
N HIS A 304 1.32 7.64 -6.79
CA HIS A 304 2.58 8.08 -6.22
C HIS A 304 3.47 8.76 -7.28
N THR A 305 3.63 8.12 -8.45
CA THR A 305 4.44 8.63 -9.55
C THR A 305 3.91 9.96 -10.07
N ALA A 306 2.59 10.09 -10.22
CA ALA A 306 1.94 11.32 -10.64
C ALA A 306 2.17 12.46 -9.64
N ARG A 307 2.09 12.17 -8.33
CA ARG A 307 2.36 13.14 -7.26
C ARG A 307 3.80 13.65 -7.31
N VAL A 308 4.79 12.76 -7.38
CA VAL A 308 6.20 13.15 -7.49
C VAL A 308 6.44 13.97 -8.76
N LYS A 309 5.87 13.56 -9.89
CA LYS A 309 5.98 14.30 -11.15
C LYS A 309 5.34 15.70 -11.07
N HIS A 310 4.17 15.83 -10.44
CA HIS A 310 3.52 17.13 -10.22
C HIS A 310 4.41 18.02 -9.37
N TRP A 311 4.92 17.52 -8.25
CA TRP A 311 5.84 18.25 -7.39
C TRP A 311 7.08 18.74 -8.14
N THR A 312 7.79 17.85 -8.84
CA THR A 312 9.01 18.19 -9.58
C THR A 312 8.74 19.21 -10.70
N LYS A 313 7.60 19.10 -11.40
CA LYS A 313 7.22 20.06 -12.43
C LYS A 313 6.86 21.42 -11.81
N GLY A 314 6.05 21.41 -10.75
CA GLY A 314 5.54 22.61 -10.11
C GLY A 314 6.64 23.40 -9.39
N THR A 315 7.55 22.73 -8.67
CA THR A 315 8.71 23.38 -8.02
C THR A 315 9.67 23.99 -9.04
N ARG A 316 9.93 23.30 -10.17
CA ARG A 316 10.71 23.87 -11.28
C ARG A 316 10.03 25.10 -11.88
N HIS A 317 8.72 25.04 -12.08
CA HIS A 317 7.93 26.16 -12.58
C HIS A 317 7.97 27.35 -11.60
N LEU A 318 7.74 27.10 -10.32
CA LEU A 318 7.83 28.10 -9.26
C LEU A 318 9.20 28.76 -9.23
N GLN A 319 10.29 27.98 -9.31
CA GLN A 319 11.66 28.51 -9.36
C GLN A 319 11.88 29.44 -10.56
N ALA A 320 11.36 29.09 -11.74
CA ALA A 320 11.44 29.95 -12.91
C ALA A 320 10.62 31.24 -12.73
N SER A 321 9.42 31.15 -12.15
CA SER A 321 8.58 32.30 -11.83
C SER A 321 9.23 33.23 -10.80
N ILE A 322 9.84 32.69 -9.74
CA ILE A 322 10.62 33.46 -8.76
C ILE A 322 11.75 34.21 -9.46
N GLN A 323 12.54 33.55 -10.31
CA GLN A 323 13.64 34.21 -11.02
C GLN A 323 13.14 35.37 -11.90
N LYS A 324 12.03 35.17 -12.60
CA LYS A 324 11.39 36.20 -13.43
C LYS A 324 10.94 37.40 -12.60
N VAL A 325 10.25 37.14 -11.49
CA VAL A 325 9.75 38.18 -10.58
C VAL A 325 10.92 38.93 -9.94
N ASN A 326 11.96 38.22 -9.50
CA ASN A 326 13.15 38.83 -8.91
C ASN A 326 13.82 39.81 -9.87
N ASN A 327 13.98 39.45 -11.15
CA ASN A 327 14.52 40.37 -12.15
C ASN A 327 13.66 41.64 -12.25
N THR A 328 12.33 41.51 -12.29
CA THR A 328 11.41 42.66 -12.31
C THR A 328 11.48 43.49 -11.04
N VAL A 329 11.55 42.86 -9.86
CA VAL A 329 11.69 43.60 -8.59
C VAL A 329 12.99 44.39 -8.56
N GLN A 330 14.11 43.81 -9.01
CA GLN A 330 15.40 44.50 -9.09
C GLN A 330 15.39 45.68 -10.08
N GLU A 331 14.78 45.51 -11.25
CA GLU A 331 14.62 46.58 -12.25
C GLU A 331 13.84 47.78 -11.69
N TRP A 332 12.79 47.51 -10.93
CA TRP A 332 11.86 48.55 -10.43
C TRP A 332 12.17 49.03 -9.02
N TYR A 333 13.16 48.44 -8.33
CA TYR A 333 13.49 48.74 -6.93
C TYR A 333 13.83 50.22 -6.69
N ASN A 334 14.51 50.86 -7.64
CA ASN A 334 14.88 52.28 -7.55
C ASN A 334 13.92 53.20 -8.33
N SER A 335 12.79 52.68 -8.82
CA SER A 335 11.78 53.47 -9.52
C SER A 335 10.86 54.19 -8.54
N THR A 336 10.09 55.16 -9.03
CA THR A 336 9.02 55.82 -8.25
C THR A 336 7.87 54.88 -7.88
N GLU A 337 7.72 53.76 -8.59
CA GLU A 337 6.67 52.76 -8.37
C GLU A 337 7.02 51.78 -7.24
N ASN A 338 8.22 51.86 -6.64
CA ASN A 338 8.68 50.94 -5.59
C ASN A 338 7.89 51.01 -4.27
N THR A 339 7.00 52.00 -4.13
CA THR A 339 6.09 52.17 -2.99
C THR A 339 4.63 51.93 -3.37
N SER A 340 4.35 51.56 -4.63
CA SER A 340 2.98 51.26 -5.06
C SER A 340 2.47 49.97 -4.40
N GLU A 341 1.16 49.92 -4.15
CA GLU A 341 0.52 48.75 -3.55
C GLU A 341 0.73 47.48 -4.39
N ASN A 342 0.74 47.62 -5.72
CA ASN A 342 1.00 46.52 -6.65
C ASN A 342 2.44 46.02 -6.57
N PHE A 343 3.43 46.92 -6.47
CA PHE A 343 4.84 46.53 -6.30
C PHE A 343 5.07 45.84 -4.96
N LEU A 344 4.54 46.41 -3.86
CA LEU A 344 4.65 45.82 -2.53
C LEU A 344 3.98 44.44 -2.46
N SER A 345 2.83 44.27 -3.13
CA SER A 345 2.15 42.98 -3.24
C SER A 345 2.99 41.95 -4.03
N LEU A 346 3.66 42.38 -5.11
CA LEU A 346 4.58 41.53 -5.86
C LEU A 346 5.77 41.08 -5.03
N VAL A 347 6.41 42.00 -4.30
CA VAL A 347 7.54 41.68 -3.41
C VAL A 347 7.10 40.70 -2.32
N LYS A 348 5.94 40.91 -1.70
CA LYS A 348 5.40 39.99 -0.69
C LYS A 348 5.14 38.59 -1.25
N ALA A 349 4.58 38.50 -2.45
CA ALA A 349 4.35 37.21 -3.11
C ALA A 349 5.67 36.52 -3.46
N GLN A 350 6.69 37.27 -3.90
CA GLN A 350 8.05 36.75 -4.12
C GLN A 350 8.65 36.18 -2.83
N GLU A 351 8.61 36.93 -1.72
CA GLU A 351 9.13 36.49 -0.43
C GLU A 351 8.46 35.20 0.06
N SER A 352 7.13 35.11 -0.06
CA SER A 352 6.37 33.89 0.26
C SER A 352 6.81 32.71 -0.59
N ALA A 353 7.01 32.93 -1.89
CA ALA A 353 7.44 31.89 -2.83
C ALA A 353 8.88 31.40 -2.56
N GLU A 354 9.81 32.32 -2.28
CA GLU A 354 11.18 32.00 -1.89
C GLU A 354 11.23 31.26 -0.55
N TYR A 355 10.43 31.71 0.43
CA TYR A 355 10.28 31.03 1.70
C TYR A 355 9.76 29.59 1.50
N PHE A 356 8.70 29.41 0.71
CA PHE A 356 8.17 28.10 0.38
C PHE A 356 9.25 27.22 -0.28
N MET A 357 9.98 27.72 -1.28
CA MET A 357 11.03 26.95 -1.96
C MET A 357 12.18 26.56 -0.99
N GLY A 358 12.60 27.48 -0.14
CA GLY A 358 13.63 27.23 0.88
C GLY A 358 13.22 26.18 1.92
N HIS A 359 11.92 26.11 2.26
CA HIS A 359 11.41 25.18 3.26
C HIS A 359 10.86 23.88 2.67
N SER A 360 10.51 23.84 1.40
CA SER A 360 9.95 22.66 0.72
C SER A 360 11.03 21.71 0.20
N THR A 361 12.21 22.21 -0.12
CA THR A 361 13.38 21.40 -0.55
C THR A 361 13.91 20.45 0.53
N LYS A 362 13.44 20.58 1.78
CA LYS A 362 13.74 19.61 2.86
C LYS A 362 12.98 18.29 2.71
N TYR A 363 12.00 18.22 1.82
CA TYR A 363 11.18 17.02 1.61
C TYR A 363 11.74 16.20 0.45
N ALA A 364 12.09 14.93 0.72
CA ALA A 364 12.41 13.96 -0.31
C ALA A 364 11.15 13.49 -1.06
N ASP A 365 11.30 12.83 -2.20
CA ASP A 365 10.21 12.42 -3.09
C ASP A 365 9.12 11.57 -2.36
N ASP A 366 9.55 10.74 -1.42
CA ASP A 366 8.69 9.89 -0.59
C ASP A 366 8.01 10.64 0.57
N ALA A 367 8.43 11.87 0.88
CA ALA A 367 7.88 12.72 1.93
C ALA A 367 6.84 13.75 1.43
N ILE A 368 6.58 13.79 0.13
CA ILE A 368 5.60 14.69 -0.50
C ILE A 368 4.19 14.16 -0.22
N ILE A 369 3.36 14.94 0.46
CA ILE A 369 1.96 14.65 0.73
C ILE A 369 1.04 15.50 -0.15
N LYS A 370 -0.27 15.19 -0.13
CA LYS A 370 -1.27 15.93 -0.92
C LYS A 370 -1.30 17.42 -0.57
N ASP A 371 -1.12 17.75 0.71
CA ASP A 371 -1.17 19.12 1.19
C ASP A 371 -0.01 19.95 0.63
N ASP A 372 1.17 19.37 0.45
CA ASP A 372 2.30 20.08 -0.17
C ASP A 372 1.99 20.44 -1.63
N LEU A 373 1.32 19.55 -2.38
CA LEU A 373 0.90 19.86 -3.75
C LEU A 373 -0.12 21.01 -3.78
N HIS A 374 -1.02 21.05 -2.79
CA HIS A 374 -2.00 22.13 -2.68
C HIS A 374 -1.32 23.47 -2.38
N GLU A 375 -0.45 23.49 -1.38
CA GLU A 375 0.35 24.67 -1.00
C GLU A 375 1.21 25.16 -2.17
N LEU A 376 1.89 24.25 -2.89
CA LEU A 376 2.67 24.57 -4.08
C LEU A 376 1.82 25.26 -5.15
N ASN A 377 0.64 24.72 -5.47
CA ASN A 377 -0.23 25.33 -6.48
C ASN A 377 -0.74 26.72 -6.01
N GLN A 378 -1.06 26.87 -4.72
CA GLN A 378 -1.48 28.14 -4.16
C GLN A 378 -0.38 29.20 -4.28
N ILE A 379 0.84 28.88 -3.87
CA ILE A 379 2.00 29.78 -3.94
C ILE A 379 2.31 30.18 -5.40
N VAL A 380 2.24 29.23 -6.34
CA VAL A 380 2.42 29.52 -7.77
C VAL A 380 1.36 30.51 -8.26
N MET A 381 0.08 30.29 -7.94
CA MET A 381 -1.01 31.18 -8.36
C MET A 381 -0.85 32.58 -7.78
N GLU A 382 -0.58 32.70 -6.48
CA GLU A 382 -0.39 33.99 -5.81
C GLU A 382 0.75 34.80 -6.44
N LEU A 383 1.89 34.16 -6.73
CA LEU A 383 3.03 34.81 -7.37
C LEU A 383 2.72 35.28 -8.80
N GLU A 384 2.07 34.43 -9.59
CA GLU A 384 1.74 34.75 -10.98
C GLU A 384 0.67 35.84 -11.09
N ASP A 385 -0.34 35.81 -10.23
CA ASP A 385 -1.38 36.84 -10.17
C ASP A 385 -0.79 38.19 -9.75
N ALA A 386 0.06 38.22 -8.71
CA ALA A 386 0.74 39.44 -8.30
C ALA A 386 1.63 40.00 -9.41
N TYR A 387 2.36 39.13 -10.12
CA TYR A 387 3.19 39.53 -11.25
C TYR A 387 2.36 40.11 -12.40
N ARG A 388 1.22 39.47 -12.73
CA ARG A 388 0.31 39.95 -13.77
C ARG A 388 -0.25 41.32 -13.42
N VAL A 389 -0.78 41.50 -12.20
CA VAL A 389 -1.36 42.78 -11.75
C VAL A 389 -0.33 43.91 -11.81
N PHE A 390 0.89 43.67 -11.32
CA PHE A 390 1.96 44.66 -11.41
C PHE A 390 2.34 44.98 -12.86
N SER A 391 2.50 43.94 -13.69
CA SER A 391 2.88 44.10 -15.10
C SER A 391 1.82 44.84 -15.91
N ASP A 392 0.54 44.56 -15.67
CA ASP A 392 -0.57 45.22 -16.35
C ASP A 392 -0.75 46.67 -15.89
N GLY A 393 -0.53 46.95 -14.60
CA GLY A 393 -0.54 48.32 -14.06
C GLY A 393 0.62 49.19 -14.53
N THR A 394 1.74 48.59 -14.93
CA THR A 394 2.94 49.29 -15.43
C THR A 394 3.05 49.32 -16.95
N LYS A 395 2.07 48.75 -17.69
CA LYS A 395 1.97 48.85 -19.17
C LYS A 395 1.83 50.32 -19.58
N GLY A 396 2.96 50.94 -19.91
CA GLY A 396 3.06 52.34 -20.37
C GLY A 396 4.13 53.19 -19.66
N GLN A 397 4.81 52.67 -18.63
CA GLN A 397 5.75 53.42 -17.80
C GLN A 397 7.19 52.85 -17.77
N THR A 398 7.56 51.95 -18.68
CA THR A 398 8.92 51.38 -18.71
C THR A 398 10.00 52.46 -18.88
N PRO A 399 11.00 52.54 -17.99
CA PRO A 399 12.19 53.36 -18.21
C PRO A 399 13.05 52.70 -19.29
N LYS A 400 12.96 53.28 -20.49
CA LYS A 400 13.73 53.03 -21.72
C LYS A 400 13.20 51.93 -22.66
N ASP A 401 13.19 52.35 -23.92
CA ASP A 401 13.12 51.57 -25.15
C ASP A 401 11.73 51.14 -25.67
N ALA A 402 10.85 52.13 -25.80
CA ALA A 402 9.61 52.04 -26.60
C ALA A 402 9.84 51.70 -28.09
N ASP A 403 11.06 51.90 -28.62
CA ASP A 403 11.41 51.57 -30.02
C ASP A 403 12.08 50.19 -30.19
N GLN A 404 12.65 49.61 -29.12
CA GLN A 404 13.26 48.28 -29.17
C GLN A 404 12.23 47.18 -28.81
N GLN A 405 11.34 47.46 -27.85
CA GLN A 405 10.22 46.55 -27.52
C GLN A 405 9.28 46.32 -28.70
N LYS A 406 9.07 47.34 -29.56
CA LYS A 406 8.20 47.18 -30.73
C LYS A 406 8.80 46.24 -31.78
N LYS A 407 10.12 46.25 -31.97
CA LYS A 407 10.85 45.34 -32.86
C LYS A 407 10.99 43.93 -32.27
N GLU A 408 11.19 43.82 -30.96
CA GLU A 408 11.26 42.52 -30.27
C GLU A 408 9.89 41.85 -30.14
N GLU A 409 8.81 42.60 -29.90
CA GLU A 409 7.43 42.07 -29.96
C GLU A 409 7.07 41.57 -31.36
N GLU A 410 7.50 42.28 -32.42
CA GLU A 410 7.22 41.87 -33.79
C GLU A 410 8.01 40.61 -34.19
N GLN A 411 9.25 40.46 -33.70
CA GLN A 411 10.02 39.21 -33.85
C GLN A 411 9.48 38.07 -32.98
N LYS A 412 9.01 38.36 -31.76
CA LYS A 412 8.45 37.37 -30.85
C LYS A 412 7.10 36.86 -31.34
N LYS A 413 6.24 37.75 -31.86
CA LYS A 413 4.99 37.37 -32.54
C LYS A 413 5.26 36.49 -33.75
N LYS A 414 6.26 36.83 -34.60
CA LYS A 414 6.65 35.97 -35.73
C LYS A 414 7.15 34.61 -35.28
N LYS A 415 7.97 34.53 -34.22
CA LYS A 415 8.44 33.25 -33.67
C LYS A 415 7.30 32.43 -33.06
N GLU A 416 6.39 33.06 -32.31
CA GLU A 416 5.22 32.37 -31.73
C GLU A 416 4.26 31.88 -32.82
N GLU A 417 4.07 32.63 -33.91
CA GLU A 417 3.30 32.17 -35.09
C GLU A 417 3.97 30.98 -35.78
N GLU A 418 5.29 31.00 -35.93
CA GLU A 418 6.06 29.89 -36.49
C GLU A 418 6.02 28.64 -35.60
N GLU A 419 6.12 28.82 -34.28
CA GLU A 419 6.07 27.73 -33.31
C GLU A 419 4.67 27.14 -33.20
N LYS A 420 3.63 27.99 -33.31
CA LYS A 420 2.24 27.55 -33.36
C LYS A 420 1.95 26.77 -34.64
N LYS A 421 2.44 27.22 -35.80
CA LYS A 421 2.36 26.45 -37.06
C LYS A 421 3.07 25.11 -36.96
N LYS A 422 4.27 25.06 -36.37
CA LYS A 422 4.99 23.80 -36.14
C LYS A 422 4.24 22.85 -35.21
N LYS A 423 3.61 23.37 -34.14
CA LYS A 423 2.78 22.56 -33.23
C LYS A 423 1.53 22.04 -33.91
N GLU A 424 0.86 22.87 -34.71
CA GLU A 424 -0.31 22.47 -35.50
C GLU A 424 0.07 21.39 -36.54
N GLU A 425 1.19 21.54 -37.25
CA GLU A 425 1.72 20.51 -38.16
C GLU A 425 2.10 19.21 -37.44
N GLU A 426 2.71 19.29 -36.26
CA GLU A 426 3.07 18.11 -35.45
C GLU A 426 1.82 17.40 -34.90
N GLU A 427 0.79 18.16 -34.51
CA GLU A 427 -0.49 17.61 -34.04
C GLU A 427 -1.28 16.97 -35.20
N GLU A 428 -1.26 17.57 -36.39
CA GLU A 428 -1.86 16.99 -37.59
C GLU A 428 -1.13 15.70 -38.01
N LYS A 429 0.20 15.67 -37.90
CA LYS A 429 0.99 14.46 -38.14
C LYS A 429 0.66 13.35 -37.13
N LYS A 430 0.54 13.68 -35.84
CA LYS A 430 0.13 12.71 -34.80
C LYS A 430 -1.28 12.18 -35.04
N LYS A 431 -2.22 13.02 -35.47
CA LYS A 431 -3.59 12.58 -35.84
C LYS A 431 -3.56 11.61 -37.01
N LYS A 432 -2.76 11.88 -38.06
CA LYS A 432 -2.59 10.96 -39.19
C LYS A 432 -1.96 9.63 -38.77
N GLU A 433 -0.93 9.65 -37.92
CA GLU A 433 -0.30 8.44 -37.38
C GLU A 433 -1.27 7.61 -36.51
N GLU A 434 -2.09 8.27 -35.68
CA GLU A 434 -3.11 7.60 -34.87
C GLU A 434 -4.23 7.00 -35.73
N GLU A 435 -4.66 7.70 -36.78
CA GLU A 435 -5.68 7.21 -37.71
C GLU A 435 -5.18 6.00 -38.53
N GLU A 436 -3.91 6.02 -38.94
CA GLU A 436 -3.26 4.89 -39.63
C GLU A 436 -3.11 3.68 -38.69
N ARG A 437 -2.80 3.91 -37.41
CA ARG A 437 -2.72 2.86 -36.40
C ARG A 437 -4.09 2.23 -36.14
N LYS A 438 -5.16 3.02 -36.05
CA LYS A 438 -6.54 2.52 -35.90
C LYS A 438 -6.97 1.66 -37.10
N LYS A 439 -6.60 2.06 -38.32
CA LYS A 439 -6.86 1.26 -39.52
C LYS A 439 -6.14 -0.10 -39.49
N LYS A 440 -4.88 -0.13 -39.04
CA LYS A 440 -4.12 -1.39 -38.87
C LYS A 440 -4.72 -2.29 -37.79
N GLU A 441 -5.13 -1.72 -36.65
CA GLU A 441 -5.82 -2.46 -35.59
C GLU A 441 -7.17 -3.04 -36.07
N GLU A 442 -7.93 -2.31 -36.90
CA GLU A 442 -9.19 -2.78 -37.48
C GLU A 442 -8.98 -3.89 -38.53
N GLU A 443 -7.96 -3.78 -39.39
CA GLU A 443 -7.59 -4.85 -40.33
C GLU A 443 -7.13 -6.12 -39.61
N GLU A 444 -6.36 -6.00 -38.53
CA GLU A 444 -5.91 -7.16 -37.74
C GLU A 444 -7.09 -7.84 -37.04
N LYS A 445 -8.06 -7.05 -36.57
CA LYS A 445 -9.29 -7.59 -35.97
C LYS A 445 -10.14 -8.35 -36.99
N LYS A 446 -10.31 -7.81 -38.21
CA LYS A 446 -11.01 -8.51 -39.30
C LYS A 446 -10.34 -9.83 -39.68
N LYS A 447 -9.01 -9.86 -39.76
CA LYS A 447 -8.26 -11.12 -40.00
C LYS A 447 -8.49 -12.17 -38.91
N LYS A 448 -8.49 -11.77 -37.63
CA LYS A 448 -8.78 -12.68 -36.53
C LYS A 448 -10.21 -13.21 -36.55
N GLU A 449 -11.18 -12.37 -36.91
CA GLU A 449 -12.58 -12.77 -37.09
C GLU A 449 -12.72 -13.78 -38.26
N GLU A 450 -12.05 -13.54 -39.39
CA GLU A 450 -12.03 -14.49 -40.52
C GLU A 450 -11.39 -15.84 -40.16
N GLU A 451 -10.25 -15.83 -39.44
CA GLU A 451 -9.59 -17.06 -38.97
C GLU A 451 -10.47 -17.85 -38.00
N GLU A 452 -11.20 -17.16 -37.09
CA GLU A 452 -12.11 -17.81 -36.15
C GLU A 452 -13.33 -18.41 -36.87
N GLU A 453 -13.84 -17.75 -37.91
CA GLU A 453 -14.94 -18.27 -38.72
C GLU A 453 -14.51 -19.49 -39.56
N GLU A 454 -13.30 -19.48 -40.10
CA GLU A 454 -12.74 -20.63 -40.83
C GLU A 454 -12.49 -21.83 -39.90
N ALA A 455 -12.02 -21.58 -38.68
CA ALA A 455 -11.86 -22.62 -37.66
C ALA A 455 -13.20 -23.25 -37.27
N LYS A 456 -14.26 -22.45 -37.09
CA LYS A 456 -15.62 -22.95 -36.81
C LYS A 456 -16.16 -23.82 -37.95
N LYS A 457 -15.94 -23.43 -39.22
CA LYS A 457 -16.34 -24.22 -40.39
C LYS A 457 -15.63 -25.58 -40.44
N LYS A 458 -14.32 -25.62 -40.14
CA LYS A 458 -13.56 -26.88 -40.08
C LYS A 458 -14.07 -27.80 -38.96
N ASP A 459 -14.36 -27.25 -37.79
CA ASP A 459 -14.88 -28.01 -36.64
C ASP A 459 -16.29 -28.58 -36.90
N GLU A 460 -17.15 -27.82 -37.60
CA GLU A 460 -18.47 -28.33 -38.06
C GLU A 460 -18.34 -29.45 -39.11
N GLU A 461 -17.41 -29.31 -40.06
CA GLU A 461 -17.18 -30.31 -41.10
C GLU A 461 -16.62 -31.62 -40.52
N GLU A 462 -15.74 -31.53 -39.51
CA GLU A 462 -15.19 -32.68 -38.78
C GLU A 462 -16.27 -33.38 -37.95
N LYS A 463 -17.14 -32.63 -37.25
CA LYS A 463 -18.32 -33.18 -36.56
C LYS A 463 -19.28 -33.89 -37.51
N LYS A 464 -19.45 -33.37 -38.72
CA LYS A 464 -20.31 -34.00 -39.74
C LYS A 464 -19.72 -35.32 -40.23
N LYS A 465 -18.40 -35.39 -40.49
CA LYS A 465 -17.71 -36.63 -40.85
C LYS A 465 -17.79 -37.68 -39.75
N GLN A 466 -17.58 -37.29 -38.49
CA GLN A 466 -17.70 -38.21 -37.35
C GLN A 466 -19.12 -38.78 -37.21
N LYS A 467 -20.15 -37.97 -37.50
CA LYS A 467 -21.55 -38.40 -37.46
C LYS A 467 -21.88 -39.38 -38.59
N GLU A 468 -21.42 -39.10 -39.81
CA GLU A 468 -21.57 -40.02 -40.95
C GLU A 468 -20.84 -41.35 -40.71
N GLU A 469 -19.65 -41.31 -40.11
CA GLU A 469 -18.89 -42.51 -39.76
C GLU A 469 -19.61 -43.34 -38.69
N GLN A 470 -20.15 -42.71 -37.64
CA GLN A 470 -20.98 -43.39 -36.63
C GLN A 470 -22.26 -44.01 -37.21
N GLU A 471 -22.92 -43.33 -38.15
CA GLU A 471 -24.11 -43.87 -38.83
C GLU A 471 -23.73 -45.08 -39.72
N LYS A 472 -22.57 -45.04 -40.37
CA LYS A 472 -22.04 -46.16 -41.16
C LYS A 472 -21.69 -47.36 -40.29
N THR A 473 -21.04 -47.15 -39.13
CA THR A 473 -20.73 -48.23 -38.18
C THR A 473 -22.01 -48.86 -37.63
N LYS A 474 -23.05 -48.05 -37.35
CA LYS A 474 -24.38 -48.54 -36.91
C LYS A 474 -25.10 -49.33 -38.00
N ALA A 475 -24.98 -48.93 -39.27
CA ALA A 475 -25.54 -49.69 -40.38
C ALA A 475 -24.83 -51.04 -40.58
N GLU A 476 -23.51 -51.08 -40.44
CA GLU A 476 -22.71 -52.31 -40.53
C GLU A 476 -23.01 -53.28 -39.38
N THR A 477 -23.13 -52.79 -38.14
CA THR A 477 -23.55 -53.63 -36.99
C THR A 477 -24.97 -54.15 -37.12
N LYS A 478 -25.88 -53.40 -37.75
CA LYS A 478 -27.26 -53.85 -38.01
C LYS A 478 -27.31 -54.96 -39.07
N VAL A 479 -26.50 -54.86 -40.13
CA VAL A 479 -26.37 -55.91 -41.15
C VAL A 479 -25.70 -57.18 -40.58
N GLU A 480 -24.79 -57.04 -39.62
CA GLU A 480 -24.18 -58.16 -38.92
C GLU A 480 -25.17 -58.86 -37.97
N TYR A 481 -26.00 -58.10 -37.25
CA TYR A 481 -27.09 -58.64 -36.43
C TYR A 481 -28.16 -59.37 -37.26
N ASP A 482 -28.58 -58.80 -38.39
CA ASP A 482 -29.58 -59.42 -39.28
C ASP A 482 -29.06 -60.70 -39.97
N LYS A 483 -27.73 -60.86 -40.12
CA LYS A 483 -27.12 -62.11 -40.62
C LYS A 483 -27.07 -63.21 -39.57
N VAL A 484 -27.01 -62.87 -38.28
CA VAL A 484 -27.01 -63.84 -37.18
C VAL A 484 -28.42 -64.39 -36.93
N GLU A 485 -29.48 -63.58 -37.09
CA GLU A 485 -30.87 -64.04 -36.94
C GLU A 485 -31.37 -64.99 -38.04
N VAL A 486 -30.71 -65.05 -39.20
CA VAL A 486 -31.08 -65.98 -40.30
C VAL A 486 -30.47 -67.37 -40.11
N PHE A 487 -29.51 -67.55 -39.21
CA PHE A 487 -28.89 -68.86 -38.91
C PHE A 487 -29.54 -69.61 -37.74
N ASP A 488 -30.51 -69.02 -37.05
CA ASP A 488 -31.16 -69.60 -35.86
C ASP A 488 -32.68 -69.77 -36.03
N ARG A 489 -33.14 -70.01 -37.28
CA ARG A 489 -34.51 -70.47 -37.59
C ARG A 489 -34.54 -71.73 -38.43
#